data_AF-A0A373S8G0-F1
#
_entry.id   AF-A0A373S8G0-F1
#
_cell.length_a   1.000
_cell.length_b   1.000
_cell.length_c   1.000
_cell.angle_alpha   90.00
_cell.angle_beta   90.00
_cell.angle_gamma   90.00
#
_symmetry.space_group_name_H-M   'P 1'
#
loop_
_entity.id
_entity.type
_entity.pdbx_description
1 polymer ?
#
loop_
_entity_poly.entity_id
_entity_poly.type
_entity_poly.pdbx_seq_one_letter_code
_entity_poly.pdbx_strand_id
1 'polypeptide(L)'
;MYSEKVMDHFQHPRNVGEIENASGVGTVGNAKCGDIMRMYLDIDDNGIIQDCKFKTFGCGAAVATSSMATELVKGKTIQEALEVTNKAVMEALDGLPPVKVHCSLLAEEAIHAALWDYAEKHHIKIEGLAKPKSDISEGEEEEEY
;
A
#
# COMPACT_ATOMS: atom_id res chain seq x y z
N MET A 1 10.03 11.87 -16.87
CA MET A 1 10.99 12.29 -15.83
C MET A 1 10.30 12.20 -14.49
N TYR A 2 10.98 11.87 -13.40
CA TYR A 2 10.38 11.87 -12.07
C TYR A 2 10.22 13.30 -11.54
N SER A 3 9.17 13.55 -10.78
CA SER A 3 8.97 14.82 -10.08
C SER A 3 9.98 14.96 -8.93
N GLU A 4 10.18 16.20 -8.45
CA GLU A 4 10.99 16.44 -7.25
C GLU A 4 10.45 15.68 -6.04
N LYS A 5 9.12 15.59 -5.92
CA LYS A 5 8.45 14.89 -4.83
C LYS A 5 8.68 13.38 -4.88
N VAL A 6 8.66 12.77 -6.07
CA VAL A 6 9.06 11.36 -6.23
C VAL A 6 10.51 11.15 -5.81
N MET A 7 11.42 12.05 -6.21
CA MET A 7 12.82 11.94 -5.83
C MET A 7 13.02 12.09 -4.32
N ASP A 8 12.28 12.99 -3.68
CA ASP A 8 12.36 13.20 -2.23
C ASP A 8 11.82 12.01 -1.44
N HIS A 9 10.68 11.43 -1.82
CA HIS A 9 10.16 10.22 -1.17
C HIS A 9 11.00 8.98 -1.47
N PHE A 10 11.75 8.96 -2.57
CA PHE A 10 12.72 7.91 -2.84
C PHE A 10 14.00 8.05 -1.99
N GLN A 11 14.55 9.26 -1.87
CA GLN A 11 15.80 9.52 -1.15
C GLN A 11 15.61 9.58 0.37
N HIS A 12 14.47 10.09 0.81
CA HIS A 12 14.09 10.24 2.22
C HIS A 12 12.71 9.62 2.46
N PRO A 13 12.55 8.30 2.30
CA PRO A 13 11.26 7.65 2.48
C PRO A 13 10.74 7.83 3.92
N ARG A 14 9.47 8.19 4.04
CA ARG A 14 8.77 8.34 5.32
C ARG A 14 8.23 7.01 5.79
N ASN A 15 8.19 6.79 7.10
CA ASN A 15 7.55 5.62 7.71
C ASN A 15 8.13 4.25 7.32
N VAL A 16 9.41 4.18 6.93
CA VAL A 16 10.07 2.89 6.71
C VAL A 16 10.18 2.13 8.04
N GLY A 17 9.78 0.85 8.02
CA GLY A 17 9.93 -0.03 9.17
C GLY A 17 8.76 -1.00 9.34
N GLU A 18 8.62 -1.49 10.57
CA GLU A 18 7.56 -2.42 10.97
C GLU A 18 6.92 -1.91 12.27
N ILE A 19 5.68 -2.32 12.48
CA ILE A 19 4.98 -2.12 13.75
C ILE A 19 4.86 -3.50 14.38
N GLU A 20 5.42 -3.66 15.58
CA GLU A 20 5.22 -4.88 16.38
C GLU A 20 3.76 -4.98 16.78
N ASN A 21 3.15 -6.16 16.63
CA ASN A 21 1.73 -6.40 16.92
C ASN A 21 0.77 -5.45 16.17
N ALA A 22 1.09 -5.09 14.93
CA ALA A 22 0.22 -4.27 14.08
C ALA A 22 -1.23 -4.81 14.02
N SER A 23 -2.19 -3.89 14.10
CA SER A 23 -3.62 -4.18 13.97
C SER A 23 -3.94 -4.83 12.62
N GLY A 24 -3.30 -4.37 11.54
CA GLY A 24 -3.40 -4.94 10.20
C GLY A 24 -2.08 -5.02 9.47
N VAL A 25 -1.85 -6.09 8.71
CA VAL A 25 -0.65 -6.31 7.90
C VAL A 25 -1.05 -6.81 6.52
N GLY A 26 -0.71 -6.03 5.49
CA GLY A 26 -0.92 -6.38 4.09
C GLY A 26 0.41 -6.64 3.43
N THR A 27 0.56 -7.76 2.72
CA THR A 27 1.68 -7.94 1.79
C THR A 27 1.11 -8.15 0.40
N VAL A 28 1.67 -7.43 -0.57
CA VAL A 28 1.32 -7.53 -1.99
C VAL A 28 2.61 -7.53 -2.80
N GLY A 29 2.56 -8.05 -4.01
CA GLY A 29 3.70 -8.10 -4.89
C GLY A 29 3.31 -8.56 -6.27
N ASN A 30 4.21 -8.37 -7.23
CA ASN A 30 4.01 -8.85 -8.58
C ASN A 30 5.30 -9.47 -9.12
N ALA A 31 5.25 -10.77 -9.41
CA ALA A 31 6.39 -11.53 -9.91
C ALA A 31 6.95 -10.98 -11.25
N LYS A 32 6.14 -10.30 -12.06
CA LYS A 32 6.55 -9.76 -13.37
C LYS A 32 7.41 -8.50 -13.24
N CYS A 33 7.14 -7.63 -12.27
CA CYS A 33 7.96 -6.42 -12.03
C CYS A 33 8.97 -6.57 -10.89
N GLY A 34 8.81 -7.61 -10.05
CA GLY A 34 9.68 -7.88 -8.91
C GLY A 34 9.47 -6.93 -7.72
N ASP A 35 8.46 -6.06 -7.77
CA ASP A 35 8.12 -5.17 -6.66
C ASP A 35 7.25 -5.95 -5.64
N ILE A 36 7.62 -5.86 -4.36
CA ILE A 36 6.91 -6.45 -3.22
C ILE A 36 6.80 -5.39 -2.14
N MET A 37 5.60 -5.15 -1.64
CA MET A 37 5.32 -4.20 -0.56
C MET A 37 4.64 -4.92 0.60
N ARG A 38 5.11 -4.64 1.81
CA ARG A 38 4.43 -4.96 3.06
C ARG A 38 4.09 -3.68 3.81
N MET A 39 2.82 -3.53 4.17
CA MET A 39 2.28 -2.40 4.93
C MET A 39 1.76 -2.86 6.29
N TYR A 40 2.02 -2.05 7.31
CA TYR A 40 1.63 -2.26 8.70
C TYR A 40 0.76 -1.10 9.15
N LEU A 41 -0.41 -1.39 9.73
CA LEU A 41 -1.33 -0.40 10.27
C LEU A 41 -1.48 -0.60 11.78
N ASP A 42 -1.36 0.50 12.53
CA ASP A 42 -1.78 0.62 13.93
C ASP A 42 -3.08 1.41 13.97
N ILE A 43 -4.17 0.77 14.38
CA ILE A 43 -5.53 1.31 14.35
C ILE A 43 -6.06 1.33 15.79
N ASP A 44 -6.55 2.50 16.21
CA ASP A 44 -7.14 2.67 17.54
C ASP A 44 -8.61 2.18 17.63
N ASP A 45 -9.17 2.24 18.84
CA ASP A 45 -10.53 1.82 19.13
C ASP A 45 -11.62 2.63 18.38
N ASN A 46 -11.28 3.82 17.86
CA ASN A 46 -12.18 4.64 17.06
C ASN A 46 -12.07 4.36 15.55
N GLY A 47 -11.21 3.41 15.15
CA GLY A 47 -10.96 3.10 13.75
C GLY A 47 -10.09 4.14 13.04
N ILE A 48 -9.23 4.85 13.77
CA ILE A 48 -8.27 5.82 13.21
C ILE A 48 -6.88 5.19 13.13
N ILE A 49 -6.21 5.34 11.99
CA ILE A 49 -4.85 4.86 11.75
C ILE A 49 -3.85 5.78 12.48
N GLN A 50 -3.37 5.36 13.65
CA GLN A 50 -2.44 6.12 14.49
C GLN A 50 -1.00 6.07 13.96
N ASP A 51 -0.59 4.92 13.42
CA ASP A 51 0.68 4.78 12.71
C ASP A 51 0.52 3.87 11.49
N CYS A 52 1.34 4.12 10.48
CA CYS A 52 1.41 3.31 9.28
C CYS A 52 2.87 3.20 8.90
N LYS A 53 3.37 1.98 8.68
CA LYS A 53 4.75 1.71 8.27
C LYS A 53 4.80 0.77 7.09
N PHE A 54 5.91 0.79 6.37
CA PHE A 54 6.11 -0.11 5.26
C PHE A 54 7.53 -0.69 5.18
N LYS A 55 7.62 -1.86 4.57
CA LYS A 55 8.83 -2.39 3.94
C LYS A 55 8.53 -2.67 2.48
N THR A 56 9.44 -2.31 1.59
CA THR A 56 9.27 -2.58 0.17
C THR A 56 10.59 -3.05 -0.42
N PHE A 57 10.51 -3.98 -1.35
CA PHE A 57 11.58 -4.35 -2.25
C PHE A 57 11.11 -4.04 -3.66
N GLY A 58 11.83 -3.19 -4.38
CA GLY A 58 11.39 -2.78 -5.70
C GLY A 58 12.16 -1.59 -6.25
N CYS A 59 11.70 -1.08 -7.38
CA CYS A 59 12.31 0.09 -8.00
C CYS A 59 12.08 1.38 -7.18
N GLY A 60 12.82 2.46 -7.49
CA GLY A 60 12.69 3.72 -6.75
C GLY A 60 11.28 4.32 -6.76
N ALA A 61 10.48 4.05 -7.81
CA ALA A 61 9.07 4.42 -7.84
C ALA A 61 8.23 3.64 -6.82
N ALA A 62 8.50 2.36 -6.61
CA ALA A 62 7.83 1.55 -5.58
C ALA A 62 8.15 2.07 -4.17
N VAL A 63 9.40 2.49 -3.91
CA VAL A 63 9.77 3.14 -2.64
C VAL A 63 9.01 4.44 -2.44
N ALA A 64 8.99 5.31 -3.47
CA ALA A 64 8.32 6.59 -3.39
C ALA A 64 6.80 6.46 -3.20
N THR A 65 6.14 5.55 -3.92
CA THR A 65 4.70 5.31 -3.78
C THR A 65 4.34 4.68 -2.45
N SER A 66 5.15 3.74 -1.95
CA SER A 66 4.97 3.19 -0.60
C SER A 66 5.03 4.28 0.45
N SER A 67 6.06 5.13 0.39
CA SER A 67 6.23 6.24 1.32
C SER A 67 5.10 7.27 1.25
N MET A 68 4.62 7.60 0.06
CA MET A 68 3.50 8.54 -0.07
C MET A 68 2.21 7.93 0.47
N ALA A 69 1.95 6.65 0.18
CA ALA A 69 0.75 5.97 0.65
C ALA A 69 0.65 5.94 2.18
N THR A 70 1.77 5.71 2.90
CA THR A 70 1.75 5.75 4.37
C THR A 70 1.41 7.14 4.92
N GLU A 71 1.91 8.21 4.31
CA GLU A 71 1.55 9.58 4.70
C GLU A 71 0.08 9.91 4.38
N LEU A 72 -0.44 9.39 3.26
CA LEU A 72 -1.83 9.62 2.88
C LEU A 72 -2.86 8.93 3.77
N VAL A 73 -2.51 7.83 4.44
CA VAL A 73 -3.45 7.07 5.29
C VAL A 73 -3.26 7.32 6.78
N LYS A 74 -2.09 7.79 7.23
CA LYS A 74 -1.86 8.08 8.64
C LYS A 74 -2.77 9.22 9.11
N GLY A 75 -3.45 9.00 10.24
CA GLY A 75 -4.43 9.93 10.82
C GLY A 75 -5.83 9.86 10.19
N LYS A 76 -6.04 9.00 9.19
CA LYS A 76 -7.36 8.79 8.59
C LYS A 76 -8.14 7.68 9.28
N THR A 77 -9.47 7.73 9.13
CA THR A 77 -10.32 6.59 9.44
C THR A 77 -10.10 5.44 8.46
N ILE A 78 -10.51 4.22 8.85
CA ILE A 78 -10.51 3.03 7.98
C ILE A 78 -11.22 3.32 6.63
N GLN A 79 -12.36 4.01 6.65
CA GLN A 79 -13.13 4.29 5.44
C GLN A 79 -12.41 5.26 4.51
N GLU A 80 -11.84 6.33 5.05
CA GLU A 80 -11.06 7.30 4.25
C GLU A 80 -9.76 6.70 3.72
N ALA A 81 -9.17 5.74 4.44
CA ALA A 81 -8.01 4.99 3.97
C ALA A 81 -8.37 4.03 2.83
N LEU A 82 -9.53 3.37 2.90
CA LEU A 82 -10.06 2.53 1.82
C LEU A 82 -10.26 3.31 0.52
N GLU A 83 -10.66 4.58 0.62
CA GLU A 83 -10.87 5.48 -0.53
C GLU A 83 -9.57 6.00 -1.17
N VAL A 84 -8.40 5.73 -0.57
CA VAL A 84 -7.11 6.09 -1.17
C VAL A 84 -6.84 5.19 -2.36
N THR A 85 -6.89 5.78 -3.55
CA THR A 85 -6.64 5.11 -4.83
C THR A 85 -5.21 5.31 -5.31
N ASN A 86 -4.78 4.49 -6.27
CA ASN A 86 -3.51 4.65 -6.97
C ASN A 86 -3.38 6.04 -7.62
N LYS A 87 -4.49 6.62 -8.07
CA LYS A 87 -4.57 7.95 -8.65
C LYS A 87 -4.29 9.01 -7.60
N ALA A 88 -4.86 8.89 -6.41
CA ALA A 88 -4.57 9.80 -5.31
C ALA A 88 -3.08 9.76 -4.93
N VAL A 89 -2.47 8.56 -4.89
CA VAL A 89 -1.02 8.42 -4.65
C VAL A 89 -0.19 9.09 -5.74
N MET A 90 -0.56 8.90 -7.01
CA MET A 90 0.13 9.56 -8.14
C MET A 90 0.00 11.07 -8.10
N GLU A 91 -1.21 11.59 -7.87
CA GLU A 91 -1.47 13.03 -7.78
C GLU A 91 -0.70 13.64 -6.61
N ALA A 92 -0.68 12.95 -5.47
CA ALA A 92 0.09 13.38 -4.31
C ALA A 92 1.59 13.47 -4.62
N LEU A 93 2.11 12.63 -5.53
CA LEU A 93 3.50 12.62 -6.03
C LEU A 93 3.77 13.57 -7.21
N ASP A 94 2.79 14.39 -7.62
CA ASP A 94 2.86 15.24 -8.83
C ASP A 94 3.06 14.43 -10.13
N GLY A 95 2.57 13.19 -10.11
CA GLY A 95 2.57 12.26 -11.24
C GLY A 95 3.74 11.26 -11.24
N LEU A 96 3.57 10.21 -12.06
CA LEU A 96 4.59 9.21 -12.35
C LEU A 96 4.76 9.06 -13.86
N PRO A 97 5.97 8.69 -14.35
CA PRO A 97 6.13 8.26 -15.74
C PRO A 97 5.15 7.13 -16.08
N PRO A 98 4.55 7.10 -17.29
CA PRO A 98 3.51 6.12 -17.65
C PRO A 98 3.88 4.66 -17.38
N VAL A 99 5.13 4.28 -17.63
CA VAL A 99 5.65 2.92 -17.39
C VAL A 99 5.74 2.52 -15.92
N LYS A 100 5.58 3.45 -14.98
CA LYS A 100 5.67 3.25 -13.52
C LYS A 100 4.34 3.41 -12.78
N VAL A 101 3.24 3.58 -13.50
CA VAL A 101 1.89 3.69 -12.91
C VAL A 101 1.51 2.42 -12.11
N HIS A 102 2.00 1.25 -12.48
CA HIS A 102 1.75 0.03 -11.70
C HIS A 102 2.29 0.11 -10.26
N CYS A 103 3.34 0.91 -9.99
CA CYS A 103 3.87 1.07 -8.64
C CYS A 103 2.90 1.81 -7.70
N SER A 104 2.00 2.65 -8.24
CA SER A 104 0.95 3.27 -7.41
C SER A 104 -0.21 2.32 -7.15
N LEU A 105 -0.49 1.39 -8.06
CA LEU A 105 -1.47 0.32 -7.84
C LEU A 105 -1.03 -0.60 -6.69
N LEU A 106 0.25 -0.98 -6.67
CA LEU A 106 0.81 -1.78 -5.56
C LEU A 106 0.59 -1.12 -4.20
N ALA A 107 0.65 0.21 -4.12
CA ALA A 107 0.46 0.94 -2.88
C ALA A 107 -1.00 0.94 -2.41
N GLU A 108 -1.96 1.11 -3.33
CA GLU A 108 -3.40 0.96 -3.04
C GLU A 108 -3.73 -0.46 -2.58
N GLU A 109 -3.24 -1.47 -3.31
CA GLU A 109 -3.45 -2.88 -2.97
C GLU A 109 -2.87 -3.22 -1.59
N ALA A 110 -1.72 -2.66 -1.22
CA ALA A 110 -1.12 -2.85 0.10
C ALA A 110 -1.99 -2.26 1.23
N ILE A 111 -2.60 -1.09 1.01
CA ILE A 111 -3.53 -0.49 1.98
C ILE A 111 -4.74 -1.41 2.16
N HIS A 112 -5.36 -1.83 1.05
CA HIS A 112 -6.54 -2.70 1.09
C HIS A 112 -6.23 -4.05 1.73
N ALA A 113 -5.07 -4.63 1.44
CA ALA A 113 -4.62 -5.87 2.06
C ALA A 113 -4.41 -5.74 3.57
N ALA A 114 -3.84 -4.62 4.04
CA ALA A 114 -3.66 -4.39 5.47
C ALA A 114 -4.99 -4.15 6.19
N LEU A 115 -5.92 -3.44 5.55
CA LEU A 115 -7.29 -3.26 6.07
C LEU A 115 -8.07 -4.60 6.08
N TRP A 116 -7.85 -5.46 5.10
CA TRP A 116 -8.46 -6.79 5.07
C TRP A 116 -7.99 -7.67 6.21
N ASP A 117 -6.68 -7.73 6.44
CA ASP A 117 -6.10 -8.47 7.57
C ASP A 117 -6.63 -7.93 8.92
N TYR A 118 -6.75 -6.61 9.07
CA TYR A 118 -7.39 -5.99 10.23
C TYR A 118 -8.85 -6.45 10.39
N ALA A 119 -9.65 -6.41 9.32
CA ALA A 119 -11.05 -6.84 9.36
C ALA A 119 -11.18 -8.31 9.80
N GLU A 120 -10.35 -9.20 9.26
CA GLU A 120 -10.35 -10.63 9.60
C GLU A 120 -9.96 -10.87 11.07
N LYS A 121 -8.90 -10.22 11.56
CA LYS A 121 -8.42 -10.34 12.95
C LYS A 121 -9.44 -9.86 13.97
N HIS A 122 -10.20 -8.82 13.62
CA HIS A 122 -11.19 -8.22 14.51
C HIS A 122 -12.62 -8.72 14.25
N HIS A 123 -12.80 -9.62 13.29
CA HIS A 123 -14.11 -10.18 12.90
C HIS A 123 -15.15 -9.11 12.54
N ILE A 124 -14.70 -8.05 11.85
CA ILE A 124 -15.55 -6.96 11.38
C ILE A 124 -15.67 -6.97 9.86
N LYS A 125 -16.70 -6.31 9.35
CA LYS A 125 -16.87 -6.07 7.91
C LYS A 125 -16.63 -4.60 7.61
N ILE A 126 -15.69 -4.31 6.71
CA ILE A 126 -15.48 -2.98 6.15
C ILE A 126 -16.27 -2.90 4.85
N GLU A 127 -17.23 -1.97 4.75
CA GLU A 127 -18.05 -1.82 3.55
C GLU A 127 -17.22 -1.34 2.36
N GLY A 128 -17.38 -1.99 1.21
CA GLY A 128 -16.62 -1.67 -0.01
C GLY A 128 -15.23 -2.31 -0.09
N LEU A 129 -14.73 -2.89 0.99
CA LEU A 129 -13.47 -3.64 0.96
C LEU A 129 -13.67 -5.04 0.36
N ALA A 130 -12.91 -5.34 -0.69
CA ALA A 130 -12.90 -6.65 -1.34
C ALA A 130 -11.71 -7.48 -0.87
N LYS A 131 -11.82 -8.82 -0.99
CA LYS A 131 -10.72 -9.73 -0.68
C LYS A 131 -9.52 -9.42 -1.61
N PRO A 132 -8.32 -9.15 -1.07
CA PRO A 132 -7.14 -8.88 -1.88
C PRO A 132 -6.76 -10.06 -2.77
N LYS A 133 -6.20 -9.79 -3.95
CA LYS A 133 -5.62 -10.81 -4.82
C LYS A 133 -4.23 -11.17 -4.29
N SER A 134 -3.98 -12.45 -4.02
CA SER A 134 -2.74 -12.94 -3.42
C SER A 134 -1.65 -13.22 -4.47
N ASP A 135 -1.02 -12.19 -5.02
CA ASP A 135 0.02 -12.36 -6.06
C ASP A 135 1.46 -12.50 -5.50
N ILE A 136 1.62 -13.11 -4.32
CA ILE A 136 2.95 -13.46 -3.79
C ILE A 136 3.23 -14.97 -3.99
N SER A 137 2.75 -15.52 -5.11
CA SER A 137 2.76 -16.94 -5.50
C SER A 137 1.90 -17.86 -4.63
N GLU A 138 0.59 -17.88 -4.91
CA GLU A 138 -0.21 -19.11 -4.95
C GLU A 138 -1.19 -18.98 -6.14
N GLY A 139 -0.77 -19.45 -7.32
CA GLY A 139 -1.60 -19.45 -8.53
C GLY A 139 -0.81 -19.12 -9.80
N GLU A 140 0.00 -20.06 -10.28
CA GLU A 140 0.12 -20.20 -11.75
C GLU A 140 -1.25 -20.70 -12.23
N GLU A 141 -2.17 -19.79 -12.55
CA GLU A 141 -3.20 -20.09 -13.55
C GLU A 141 -2.64 -19.63 -14.89
N GLU A 142 -2.19 -20.61 -15.67
CA GLU A 142 -1.95 -20.48 -17.10
C GLU A 142 -3.24 -19.98 -17.78
N GLU A 143 -3.34 -18.67 -18.03
CA GLU A 143 -4.25 -18.21 -19.08
C GLU A 143 -3.59 -18.50 -20.43
N GLU A 144 -3.91 -19.69 -20.96
CA GLU A 144 -3.73 -20.03 -22.37
C GLU A 144 -4.43 -18.98 -23.27
N TYR A 145 -3.67 -18.37 -24.16
CA TYR A 145 -4.17 -17.76 -25.40
C TYR A 145 -3.26 -18.15 -26.57
#